data_AF-A0AAU2HRM0-F1
#
_entry.id   AF-A0AAU2HRM0-F1
#
_cell.length_a   1.000
_cell.length_b   1.000
_cell.length_c   1.000
_cell.angle_alpha   90.00
_cell.angle_beta   90.00
_cell.angle_gamma   90.00
#
_symmetry.space_group_name_H-M   'P 1'
#
loop_
_entity.id
_entity.type
_entity.pdbx_description
1 polymer ?
#
loop_
_entity_poly.entity_id
_entity_poly.type
_entity_poly.pdbx_seq_one_letter_code
_entity_poly.pdbx_strand_id
1 'polypeptide(L)' 'MDQLKSQIKPFDISKWEVKEEWGEVRANKGAPGVDGQSIGEFEKDLKNNLYKVWNRMSSGS' A
#
# COMPACT_ATOMS: atom_id res chain seq x y z
N MET A 1 12.84 -3.44 -23.28
CA MET A 1 12.56 -4.47 -22.26
C MET A 1 11.05 -4.47 -22.10
N ASP A 2 10.35 -5.21 -22.94
CA ASP A 2 8.89 -5.33 -22.85
C ASP A 2 8.54 -6.08 -21.57
N GLN A 3 8.04 -5.34 -20.57
CA GLN A 3 7.45 -5.95 -19.39
C GLN A 3 6.18 -6.65 -19.83
N LEU A 4 6.22 -7.98 -19.86
CA LEU A 4 5.04 -8.81 -19.97
C LEU A 4 4.19 -8.59 -18.71
N LYS A 5 3.36 -7.54 -18.71
CA LYS A 5 2.45 -7.21 -17.62
C LYS A 5 1.50 -8.38 -17.42
N SER A 6 1.54 -9.00 -16.24
CA SER A 6 0.54 -10.00 -15.85
C SER A 6 -0.84 -9.35 -15.94
N GLN A 7 -1.80 -10.01 -16.60
CA GLN A 7 -3.19 -9.51 -16.67
C GLN A 7 -3.80 -9.26 -15.28
N ILE A 8 -3.28 -9.94 -14.25
CA ILE A 8 -3.72 -9.84 -12.85
C ILE A 8 -3.06 -8.65 -12.13
N LYS A 9 -1.87 -8.25 -12.59
CA LYS A 9 -1.04 -7.20 -11.98
C LYS A 9 -0.47 -6.28 -13.07
N PRO A 10 -1.29 -5.40 -13.65
CA PRO A 10 -0.88 -4.54 -14.77
C PRO A 10 0.11 -3.44 -14.38
N PHE A 11 0.28 -3.16 -13.08
CA PHE A 11 1.24 -2.16 -12.58
C PHE A 11 2.44 -2.85 -11.94
N ASP A 12 3.64 -2.51 -12.42
CA ASP A 12 4.90 -2.97 -11.86
C ASP A 12 5.22 -2.13 -10.62
N ILE A 13 4.70 -2.57 -9.47
CA ILE A 13 4.87 -1.92 -8.17
C ILE A 13 5.46 -2.96 -7.23
N SER A 14 6.60 -2.66 -6.63
CA SER A 14 7.26 -3.53 -5.67
C SER A 14 6.58 -3.46 -4.30
N LYS A 15 6.55 -4.59 -3.59
CA LYS A 15 6.12 -4.63 -2.17
C LYS A 15 7.06 -3.81 -1.28
N TRP A 16 8.33 -3.69 -1.68
CA TRP A 16 9.34 -2.96 -0.91
C TRP A 16 9.14 -1.46 -1.01
N GLU A 17 8.80 -0.95 -2.19
CA GLU A 17 8.46 0.46 -2.40
C GLU A 17 7.28 0.87 -1.52
N VAL A 18 6.20 0.09 -1.50
CA VAL A 18 5.03 0.36 -0.63
C VAL A 18 5.40 0.37 0.86
N LYS A 19 6.36 -0.47 1.28
CA LYS A 19 6.81 -0.51 2.67
C LYS A 19 7.72 0.68 3.02
N GLU A 20 8.57 1.11 2.10
CA GLU A 20 9.47 2.25 2.30
C GLU A 20 8.67 3.55 2.42
N GLU A 21 7.74 3.77 1.48
CA GLU A 21 6.89 4.95 1.43
C GLU A 21 5.89 5.04 2.59
N TRP A 22 5.56 3.92 3.25
CA TRP A 22 4.76 3.93 4.48
C TRP A 22 5.39 4.78 5.59
N GLY A 23 6.72 4.87 5.64
CA GLY A 23 7.43 5.70 6.63
C GLY A 23 7.03 7.16 6.57
N GLU A 24 6.94 7.72 5.36
CA GLU A 24 6.55 9.11 5.11
C GLU A 24 5.07 9.33 5.47
N VAL A 25 4.19 8.40 5.10
CA VAL A 25 2.75 8.45 5.45
C VAL A 25 2.57 8.48 6.97
N ARG A 26 3.31 7.64 7.68
CA ARG A 26 3.29 7.58 9.14
C ARG A 26 3.81 8.88 9.77
N ALA A 27 4.87 9.46 9.21
CA ALA A 27 5.47 10.70 9.72
C ALA A 27 4.55 11.92 9.60
N ASN A 28 3.67 11.92 8.59
CA ASN A 28 2.71 13.00 8.36
C ASN A 28 1.63 13.12 9.44
N LYS A 29 1.44 12.10 10.31
CA LYS A 29 0.50 12.11 11.46
C LYS A 29 -0.90 12.65 11.11
N GLY A 30 -1.36 12.35 9.90
CA GLY A 30 -2.65 12.85 9.40
C GLY A 30 -3.84 12.35 10.21
N ALA A 31 -4.93 13.11 10.17
CA ALA A 31 -6.21 12.64 10.68
C ALA A 31 -6.70 11.42 9.88
N PRO A 32 -7.50 10.52 10.50
CA PRO A 32 -8.14 9.41 9.79
C PRO A 32 -8.94 9.88 8.57
N GLY A 33 -8.99 9.03 7.54
CA GLY A 33 -9.81 9.26 6.35
C GLY A 33 -11.31 9.06 6.62
N VAL A 34 -12.10 9.00 5.55
CA VAL A 34 -13.56 8.74 5.63
C VAL A 34 -13.90 7.38 6.23
N ASP A 35 -12.96 6.44 6.20
CA ASP A 35 -13.06 5.12 6.83
C ASP A 35 -12.83 5.15 8.35
N GLY A 36 -12.41 6.29 8.90
CA GLY A 36 -12.15 6.47 10.33
C GLY A 36 -10.95 5.69 10.86
N GLN A 37 -10.15 5.06 10.00
CA GLN A 37 -9.00 4.25 10.44
C GLN A 37 -7.83 5.14 10.86
N SER A 38 -7.41 5.02 12.12
CA SER A 38 -6.20 5.69 12.61
C SER A 38 -4.92 4.96 12.18
N ILE A 39 -3.79 5.69 12.16
CA ILE A 39 -2.46 5.09 11.95
C ILE A 39 -2.19 3.98 12.97
N GLY A 40 -2.55 4.20 14.24
CA GLY A 40 -2.37 3.19 15.29
C GLY A 40 -3.16 1.90 15.05
N GLU A 41 -4.38 2.00 14.50
CA GLU A 41 -5.16 0.82 14.12
C GLU A 41 -4.60 0.13 12.88
N PHE A 42 -4.09 0.89 11.91
CA PHE A 42 -3.43 0.34 10.72
C PHE A 42 -2.16 -0.44 11.12
N GLU A 43 -1.39 0.06 12.08
CA GLU A 43 -0.13 -0.57 12.52
C GLU A 43 -0.31 -1.89 13.28
N LYS A 44 -1.49 -2.14 13.88
CA LYS A 44 -1.78 -3.42 14.58
C LYS A 44 -1.60 -4.63 13.67
N ASP A 45 -1.85 -4.47 12.38
CA ASP A 45 -1.64 -5.51 11.36
C ASP A 45 -0.91 -4.95 10.14
N LEU A 46 0.22 -4.27 10.40
CA LEU A 46 0.97 -3.52 9.41
C LEU A 46 1.29 -4.35 8.16
N LYS A 47 1.77 -5.59 8.33
CA LYS A 47 2.17 -6.45 7.20
C LYS A 47 1.01 -6.76 6.28
N ASN A 48 -0.15 -7.15 6.82
CA ASN A 48 -1.31 -7.48 5.99
C ASN A 48 -1.92 -6.23 5.38
N ASN A 49 -1.92 -5.11 6.10
CA ASN A 49 -2.45 -3.86 5.59
C ASN A 49 -1.59 -3.30 4.44
N LEU A 50 -0.26 -3.33 4.56
CA LEU A 50 0.65 -3.01 3.44
C LEU A 50 0.48 -3.98 2.27
N TYR A 51 0.24 -5.27 2.53
CA TYR A 51 -0.05 -6.23 1.47
C TYR A 51 -1.35 -5.89 0.72
N LYS A 52 -2.42 -5.52 1.43
CA LYS A 52 -3.69 -5.09 0.80
C LYS A 52 -3.49 -3.87 -0.08
N VAL A 53 -2.77 -2.86 0.42
CA VAL A 53 -2.43 -1.64 -0.33
C VAL A 53 -1.64 -1.99 -1.59
N TRP A 54 -0.53 -2.71 -1.43
CA TRP A 54 0.25 -3.19 -2.57
C TRP A 54 -0.61 -3.98 -3.55
N ASN A 55 -1.46 -4.88 -3.05
CA ASN A 55 -2.29 -5.73 -3.88
C ASN A 55 -3.24 -4.88 -4.74
N ARG A 56 -3.86 -3.86 -4.15
CA ARG A 56 -4.76 -2.93 -4.83
C ARG A 56 -4.03 -2.07 -5.86
N MET A 57 -2.91 -1.47 -5.47
CA MET A 57 -2.10 -0.63 -6.36
C MET A 57 -1.59 -1.41 -7.57
N SER A 58 -1.08 -2.62 -7.34
CA SER A 58 -0.53 -3.46 -8.40
C SER A 58 -1.60 -4.07 -9.32
N SER A 59 -2.85 -4.23 -8.86
CA SER A 59 -3.97 -4.73 -9.68
C SER A 59 -4.85 -3.66 -10.32
N GLY A 60 -4.87 -2.42 -9.79
CA GLY A 60 -5.73 -1.33 -10.28
C GLY A 60 -7.20 -1.41 -9.89
N SER A 61 -7.54 -2.03 -8.76
CA SER A 61 -8.93 -2.16 -8.28
C SER A 61 -9.33 -1.06 -7.30
#